data_AF-A0A6P0PZQ3-F1
#
_entry.id   AF-A0A6P0PZQ3-F1
#
_cell.length_a   1.000
_cell.length_b   1.000
_cell.length_c   1.000
_cell.angle_alpha   90.00
_cell.angle_beta   90.00
_cell.angle_gamma   90.00
#
_symmetry.space_group_name_H-M   'P 1'
#
loop_
_entity.id
_entity.type
_entity.pdbx_description
1 polymer ?
#
loop_
_entity_poly.entity_id
_entity_poly.type
_entity_poly.pdbx_seq_one_letter_code
_entity_poly.pdbx_strand_id
1 'polypeptide(L)'
;MDKSSSDRFLPTDKQELLKLLLHKKGLRQGSAKTITRRTDAGPIPLSYFQEQLWLLAQLNPKVPFYNEPATVHIRGQLDAIALEKSLKEIIRRHEALRTKFMIVSGQPLQII
;
A
#
# COMPACT_ATOMS: atom_id res chain seq x y z
N MET A 1 -6.32 2.01 -30.97
CA MET A 1 -7.27 1.23 -30.15
C MET A 1 -7.10 -0.21 -30.55
N ASP A 2 -6.32 -0.98 -29.79
CA ASP A 2 -6.33 -2.44 -29.83
C ASP A 2 -6.00 -2.94 -28.41
N LYS A 3 -7.00 -3.50 -27.74
CA LYS A 3 -6.93 -4.06 -26.38
C LYS A 3 -6.85 -5.60 -26.42
N SER A 4 -6.46 -6.20 -27.55
CA SER A 4 -6.59 -7.66 -27.79
C SER A 4 -5.36 -8.51 -27.41
N SER A 5 -4.33 -7.93 -26.77
CA SER A 5 -3.05 -8.65 -26.57
C SER A 5 -2.78 -9.22 -25.17
N SER A 6 -3.67 -9.05 -24.17
CA SER A 6 -3.43 -9.53 -22.79
C SER A 6 -4.04 -10.90 -22.45
N ASP A 7 -4.89 -11.48 -23.29
CA ASP A 7 -5.69 -12.66 -22.92
C ASP A 7 -4.99 -14.02 -23.14
N ARG A 8 -3.74 -14.02 -23.63
CA ARG A 8 -3.07 -15.25 -24.09
C ARG A 8 -2.37 -16.09 -23.00
N PHE A 9 -2.47 -15.73 -21.71
CA PHE A 9 -1.66 -16.35 -20.63
C PHE A 9 -2.42 -17.15 -19.56
N LEU A 10 -3.73 -17.40 -19.72
CA LEU A 10 -4.50 -18.20 -18.76
C LEU A 10 -4.90 -19.56 -19.34
N PRO A 11 -4.71 -20.69 -18.61
CA PRO A 11 -5.32 -21.98 -18.95
C PRO A 11 -6.84 -21.85 -19.13
N THR A 12 -7.43 -22.61 -20.06
CA THR A 12 -8.83 -22.46 -20.53
C THR A 12 -9.86 -22.47 -19.39
N ASP A 13 -9.67 -23.33 -18.38
CA ASP A 13 -10.58 -23.42 -17.22
C ASP A 13 -10.59 -22.13 -16.39
N LYS A 14 -9.45 -21.44 -16.30
CA LYS A 14 -9.35 -20.15 -15.60
C LYS A 14 -9.96 -19.02 -16.44
N GLN A 15 -9.95 -19.12 -17.76
CA GLN A 15 -10.63 -18.16 -18.64
C GLN A 15 -12.15 -18.28 -18.50
N GLU A 16 -12.69 -19.50 -18.48
CA GLU A 16 -14.12 -19.73 -18.27
C GLU A 16 -14.55 -19.30 -16.87
N LEU A 17 -13.75 -19.59 -15.83
CA LEU A 17 -13.99 -19.08 -14.49
C LEU A 17 -13.96 -17.55 -14.44
N LEU A 18 -13.02 -16.89 -15.13
CA LEU A 18 -12.95 -15.43 -15.23
C LEU A 18 -14.20 -14.86 -15.91
N LYS A 19 -14.62 -15.43 -17.04
CA LYS A 19 -15.86 -15.02 -17.75
C LYS A 19 -17.08 -15.19 -16.85
N LEU A 20 -17.16 -16.28 -16.09
CA LEU A 20 -18.25 -16.58 -15.17
C LEU A 20 -18.25 -15.63 -13.97
N LEU A 21 -17.09 -15.25 -13.43
CA LEU A 21 -16.96 -14.25 -12.38
C LEU A 21 -17.32 -12.84 -12.87
N LEU A 22 -16.95 -12.49 -14.10
CA LEU A 22 -17.31 -11.22 -14.75
C LEU A 22 -18.81 -11.11 -15.07
N HIS A 23 -19.48 -12.24 -15.34
CA HIS A 23 -20.94 -12.29 -15.53
C HIS A 23 -21.73 -12.34 -14.21
N LYS A 24 -21.24 -13.10 -13.22
CA LYS A 24 -21.98 -13.40 -11.98
C LYS A 24 -21.81 -12.34 -10.89
N LYS A 25 -20.68 -11.63 -10.88
CA LYS A 25 -20.58 -10.34 -10.20
C LYS A 25 -20.75 -9.28 -11.26
N GLY A 26 -21.55 -8.25 -10.96
CA GLY A 26 -21.31 -6.94 -11.54
C GLY A 26 -19.93 -6.42 -11.11
N LEU A 27 -18.85 -7.09 -11.51
CA LEU A 27 -17.56 -6.46 -11.77
C LEU A 27 -17.85 -5.58 -12.98
N ARG A 28 -18.56 -4.47 -12.74
CA ARG A 28 -18.48 -3.31 -13.60
C ARG A 28 -17.00 -3.21 -13.90
N GLN A 29 -16.63 -3.37 -15.16
CA GLN A 29 -15.35 -2.91 -15.67
C GLN A 29 -15.32 -1.47 -15.20
N GLY A 30 -14.70 -1.24 -14.04
CA GLY A 30 -14.91 -0.02 -13.32
C GLY A 30 -14.39 1.03 -14.26
N SER A 31 -15.28 1.91 -14.75
CA SER A 31 -14.82 3.22 -15.20
C SER A 31 -13.86 3.64 -14.11
N ALA A 32 -12.57 3.74 -14.44
CA ALA A 32 -11.51 3.89 -13.47
C ALA A 32 -11.84 5.14 -12.69
N LYS A 33 -12.48 4.96 -11.53
CA LYS A 33 -12.99 6.06 -10.74
C LYS A 33 -11.74 6.71 -10.22
N THR A 34 -11.43 7.89 -10.76
CA THR A 34 -10.21 8.61 -10.42
C THR A 34 -10.08 8.66 -8.90
N ILE A 35 -8.93 8.23 -8.39
CA ILE A 35 -8.62 8.35 -6.97
C ILE A 35 -8.51 9.84 -6.70
N THR A 36 -9.56 10.41 -6.11
CA THR A 36 -9.58 11.82 -5.75
C THR A 36 -8.65 12.05 -4.58
N ARG A 37 -7.91 13.16 -4.60
CA ARG A 37 -7.14 13.58 -3.44
C ARG A 37 -8.09 13.79 -2.26
N ARG A 38 -7.74 13.21 -1.11
CA ARG A 38 -8.45 13.47 0.14
C ARG A 38 -8.26 14.94 0.57
N THR A 39 -9.33 15.57 1.02
CA THR A 39 -9.33 16.97 1.47
C THR A 39 -9.29 17.13 2.99
N ASP A 40 -9.71 16.12 3.76
CA ASP A 40 -9.57 16.12 5.21
C ASP A 40 -8.17 15.65 5.66
N ALA A 41 -7.73 16.13 6.83
CA ALA A 41 -6.53 15.67 7.52
C ALA A 41 -6.87 14.85 8.77
N GLY A 42 -8.11 14.32 8.84
CA GLY A 42 -8.59 13.61 10.02
C GLY A 42 -8.05 12.18 10.14
N PRO A 43 -8.32 11.51 11.27
CA PRO A 43 -8.05 10.09 11.42
C PRO A 43 -8.69 9.25 10.31
N ILE A 44 -7.95 8.28 9.79
CA ILE A 44 -8.36 7.45 8.65
C ILE A 44 -8.51 6.01 9.09
N PRO A 45 -9.55 5.28 8.69
CA PRO A 45 -9.54 3.83 8.81
C PRO A 45 -8.31 3.22 8.14
N LEU A 46 -7.77 2.15 8.73
CA LEU A 46 -6.74 1.35 8.08
C LEU A 46 -7.34 0.70 6.83
N SER A 47 -6.51 0.52 5.80
CA SER A 47 -6.86 -0.45 4.76
C SER A 47 -6.90 -1.85 5.35
N TYR A 48 -7.62 -2.77 4.71
CA TYR A 48 -7.74 -4.15 5.16
C TYR A 48 -6.37 -4.81 5.44
N PHE A 49 -5.40 -4.62 4.55
CA PHE A 49 -4.07 -5.19 4.73
C PHE A 49 -3.29 -4.53 5.89
N GLN A 50 -3.44 -3.21 6.06
CA GLN A 50 -2.84 -2.51 7.20
C GLN A 50 -3.44 -3.00 8.53
N GLU A 51 -4.75 -3.22 8.61
CA GLU A 51 -5.41 -3.73 9.82
C GLU A 51 -4.93 -5.14 10.18
N GLN A 52 -4.82 -6.03 9.19
CA GLN A 52 -4.26 -7.37 9.39
C GLN A 52 -2.82 -7.32 9.90
N LEU A 53 -1.97 -6.51 9.27
CA LEU A 53 -0.57 -6.38 9.66
C LEU A 53 -0.45 -5.76 11.06
N TRP A 54 -1.25 -4.75 11.36
CA TRP A 54 -1.30 -4.10 12.67
C TRP A 54 -1.68 -5.10 13.77
N LEU A 55 -2.73 -5.91 13.55
CA LEU A 55 -3.14 -6.96 14.49
C LEU A 55 -2.00 -7.96 14.74
N LEU A 56 -1.36 -8.45 13.67
CA LEU A 56 -0.25 -9.39 13.79
C LEU A 56 0.95 -8.79 14.56
N ALA A 57 1.23 -7.50 14.36
CA ALA A 57 2.25 -6.79 15.13
C ALA A 57 1.87 -6.62 16.61
N GLN A 58 0.58 -6.41 16.94
CA GLN A 58 0.11 -6.30 18.33
C GLN A 58 0.16 -7.64 19.09
N LEU A 59 0.03 -8.78 18.41
CA LEU A 59 0.11 -10.10 19.06
C LEU A 59 1.51 -10.40 19.63
N ASN A 60 2.57 -9.90 18.98
CA ASN A 60 3.95 -10.14 19.39
C ASN A 60 4.81 -8.86 19.22
N PRO A 61 4.59 -7.81 20.01
CA PRO A 61 5.19 -6.48 19.77
C PRO A 61 6.71 -6.44 19.96
N LYS A 62 7.29 -7.46 20.63
CA LYS A 62 8.73 -7.56 20.86
C LYS A 62 9.50 -8.19 19.70
N VAL A 63 8.79 -8.77 18.71
CA VAL A 63 9.41 -9.51 17.62
C VAL A 63 9.23 -8.75 16.30
N PRO A 64 10.31 -8.36 15.62
CA PRO A 64 10.25 -7.49 14.43
C PRO A 64 9.94 -8.29 13.15
N PHE A 65 8.92 -9.15 13.15
CA PHE A 65 8.60 -10.03 12.02
C PHE A 65 8.37 -9.32 10.69
N TYR A 66 7.95 -8.06 10.74
CA TYR A 66 7.58 -7.26 9.57
C TYR A 66 8.52 -6.08 9.33
N ASN A 67 9.70 -6.07 9.96
CA ASN A 67 10.73 -5.10 9.61
C ASN A 67 11.39 -5.52 8.30
N GLU A 68 11.51 -4.57 7.37
CA GLU A 68 12.16 -4.76 6.07
C GLU A 68 13.50 -3.98 6.04
N PRO A 69 14.60 -4.55 6.57
CA PRO A 69 15.89 -3.88 6.55
C PRO A 69 16.48 -3.87 5.14
N ALA A 70 17.05 -2.75 4.74
CA ALA A 70 17.81 -2.62 3.50
C ALA A 70 19.23 -2.11 3.80
N THR A 71 20.22 -2.66 3.09
CA THR A 71 21.61 -2.17 3.13
C THR A 71 22.01 -1.72 1.75
N VAL A 72 22.55 -0.50 1.65
CA VAL A 72 23.04 0.07 0.39
C VAL A 72 24.54 0.28 0.49
N HIS A 73 25.28 -0.28 -0.47
CA HIS A 73 26.72 -0.08 -0.58
C HIS A 73 27.02 1.03 -1.57
N ILE A 74 27.69 2.08 -1.11
CA ILE A 74 28.07 3.24 -1.91
C ILE A 74 29.60 3.23 -2.07
N ARG A 75 30.08 3.35 -3.32
CA ARG A 75 31.50 3.50 -3.63
C ARG A 75 31.81 4.97 -3.91
N GLY A 76 32.84 5.52 -3.25
CA GLY A 76 33.23 6.92 -3.37
C GLY A 76 32.84 7.75 -2.15
N GLN A 77 32.93 9.08 -2.27
CA GLN A 77 32.59 10.00 -1.18
C GLN A 77 31.07 10.14 -1.05
N LEU A 78 30.56 9.95 0.18
CA LEU A 78 29.17 10.19 0.53
C LEU A 78 29.05 11.55 1.22
N ASP A 79 28.26 12.45 0.63
CA ASP A 79 27.81 13.65 1.31
C ASP A 79 26.65 13.30 2.26
N ALA A 80 26.97 13.10 3.54
CA ALA A 80 25.99 12.76 4.56
C ALA A 80 24.94 13.85 4.77
N ILE A 81 25.30 15.12 4.59
CA ILE A 81 24.39 16.26 4.77
C ILE A 81 23.37 16.29 3.64
N ALA A 82 23.81 16.06 2.40
CA ALA A 82 22.92 15.96 1.25
C ALA A 82 22.00 14.74 1.36
N LEU A 83 22.51 13.59 1.83
CA LEU A 83 21.71 12.40 2.06
C LEU A 83 20.62 12.66 3.12
N GLU A 84 20.97 13.23 4.26
CA GLU A 84 20.03 13.54 5.33
C GLU A 84 18.92 14.50 4.85
N LYS A 85 19.29 15.56 4.11
CA LYS A 85 18.31 16.49 3.51
C LYS A 85 17.37 15.77 2.55
N SER A 86 17.91 14.87 1.73
CA SER A 86 17.12 14.10 0.76
C SER A 86 16.13 13.16 1.47
N LEU A 87 16.56 12.46 2.52
CA LEU A 87 15.69 11.61 3.32
C LEU A 87 14.60 12.41 4.03
N LYS A 88 14.93 13.59 4.59
CA LYS A 88 13.95 14.51 5.19
C LYS A 88 12.89 14.95 4.18
N GLU A 89 13.27 15.28 2.95
CA GLU A 89 12.31 15.64 1.90
C GLU A 89 11.43 14.47 1.46
N ILE A 90 11.99 13.25 1.41
CA ILE A 90 11.21 12.04 1.15
C ILE A 90 10.15 11.83 2.24
N ILE A 91 10.53 11.93 3.53
CA ILE A 91 9.61 11.81 4.66
C ILE A 91 8.54 12.92 4.62
N ARG A 92 8.93 14.16 4.34
CA ARG A 92 8.01 15.29 4.23
C ARG A 92 6.96 15.05 3.14
N ARG A 93 7.39 14.58 1.96
CA ARG A 93 6.53 14.34 0.79
C ARG A 93 5.58 13.17 0.96
N HIS A 94 5.96 12.10 1.67
CA HIS A 94 5.18 10.87 1.76
C HIS A 94 4.45 10.75 3.10
N GLU A 95 3.12 10.84 3.08
CA GLU A 95 2.28 10.68 4.28
C GLU A 95 2.51 9.34 4.97
N ALA A 96 2.70 8.26 4.20
CA ALA A 96 2.94 6.92 4.73
C ALA A 96 4.15 6.83 5.69
N LEU A 97 5.17 7.67 5.51
CA LEU A 97 6.35 7.71 6.38
C LEU A 97 6.16 8.56 7.65
N ARG A 98 5.03 9.27 7.75
CA ARG A 98 4.64 10.09 8.90
C ARG A 98 3.40 9.53 9.62
N THR A 99 2.73 8.55 9.02
CA THR A 99 1.58 7.87 9.60
C THR A 99 1.92 7.13 10.89
N LYS A 100 1.11 7.36 11.92
CA LYS A 100 1.02 6.59 13.15
C LYS A 100 -0.29 5.79 13.15
N PHE A 101 -0.27 4.60 13.75
CA PHE A 101 -1.47 3.80 14.00
C PHE A 101 -1.84 3.89 15.47
N MET A 102 -3.02 4.41 15.79
CA MET A 102 -3.50 4.59 17.16
C MET A 102 -4.90 4.03 17.34
N ILE A 103 -5.22 3.54 18.53
CA ILE A 103 -6.58 3.16 18.88
C ILE A 103 -7.32 4.41 19.35
N VAL A 104 -8.40 4.77 18.65
CA VAL A 104 -9.30 5.87 19.02
C VAL A 104 -10.70 5.29 19.15
N SER A 105 -11.33 5.43 20.32
CA SER A 105 -12.66 4.88 20.60
C SER A 105 -12.80 3.39 20.26
N GLY A 106 -11.74 2.60 20.54
CA GLY A 106 -11.72 1.16 20.31
C GLY A 106 -11.44 0.73 18.86
N GLN A 107 -11.14 1.65 17.95
CA GLN A 107 -10.85 1.35 16.54
C GLN A 107 -9.42 1.78 16.18
N PRO A 108 -8.63 0.95 15.47
CA PRO A 108 -7.35 1.37 14.94
C PRO A 108 -7.56 2.39 13.81
N LEU A 109 -6.86 3.52 13.90
CA LEU A 109 -6.89 4.59 12.90
C LEU A 109 -5.47 5.03 12.52
N GLN A 110 -5.33 5.49 11.28
CA GLN A 110 -4.15 6.14 10.73
C GLN A 110 -4.21 7.64 11.03
N ILE A 111 -3.13 8.19 11.56
CA ILE A 111 -2.99 9.61 11.88
C ILE A 111 -1.66 10.09 11.30
N ILE A 112 -1.71 11.10 10.43
CA ILE A 112 -0.58 11.57 9.59
C ILE A 112 0.13 12.77 10.22
#